data_AF-A0A7L4Z9Q3-F1
#
_entry.id   AF-A0A7L4Z9Q3-F1
#
_cell.length_a   1.000
_cell.length_b   1.000
_cell.length_c   1.000
_cell.angle_alpha   90.00
_cell.angle_beta   90.00
_cell.angle_gamma   90.00
#
_symmetry.space_group_name_H-M   'P 1'
#
loop_
_entity.id
_entity.type
_entity.pdbx_description
1 polymer ?
#
loop_
_entity_poly.entity_id
_entity_poly.type
_entity_poly.pdbx_seq_one_letter_code
_entity_poly.pdbx_strand_id
1 'polypeptide(L)'
;MGKVKRVLTVLLLALALPGTRATVGVAAAPGVVHTAPRWSGSWETAPSGTTAARPGAAIRNVVRLSVGGTAVRVRISNRLGTEPLRLGAVSVALRRAQGPDAAPGTLRPVTFKGAPATTVPAGRDTVSDRVPLAVPDAADLLVTVYTPEDDGRATYHASALQTSYVAPEGAGHADDTSGSSYRTIIKSWYYVTGVDVLGRATGSVVAFGDSLTDGTGSTPDTDRRWPDRLAARLRDHGLGVLNAGISGNRLLRDGTGPSALARLDADALDRAGARILVVLEGINDIKGLPPANDPAAYADAYRTLVSRAHARGIRVVGVTLTPFRGYAAYTDGREDVRQRINAFIRTGGAFDAVADADAAVRDPAEPTRIRPAYDPGDHLHFTDAGMTAVAETVRRALGRISQGGHG
;
A
#
# COMPACT_ATOMS: atom_id res chain seq x y z
N MET A 1 55.60 86.59 41.70
CA MET A 1 54.42 86.86 42.57
C MET A 1 53.30 85.95 42.07
N GLY A 2 52.75 84.96 42.77
CA GLY A 2 52.72 84.59 44.17
C GLY A 2 51.27 84.25 44.54
N LYS A 3 51.02 82.99 44.97
CA LYS A 3 49.79 82.41 45.58
C LYS A 3 48.73 81.97 44.55
N VAL A 4 48.46 80.68 44.30
CA VAL A 4 48.07 79.53 45.18
C VAL A 4 46.89 79.84 46.09
N LYS A 5 45.77 79.12 45.87
CA LYS A 5 44.86 78.52 46.87
C LYS A 5 43.86 77.64 46.09
N ARG A 6 44.03 76.32 46.10
CA ARG A 6 43.51 75.34 47.08
C ARG A 6 41.99 75.36 47.24
N VAL A 7 41.45 74.26 46.73
CA VAL A 7 40.09 73.71 46.75
C VAL A 7 39.56 73.50 48.18
N LEU A 8 38.26 73.72 48.35
CA LEU A 8 37.45 73.01 49.35
C LEU A 8 36.16 72.55 48.66
N THR A 9 35.83 71.28 48.84
CA THR A 9 34.70 70.57 48.24
C THR A 9 33.50 70.61 49.19
N VAL A 10 32.28 70.82 48.67
CA VAL A 10 31.02 70.46 49.34
C VAL A 10 30.16 69.66 48.37
N LEU A 11 29.65 68.54 48.90
CA LEU A 11 28.83 67.50 48.27
C LEU A 11 27.42 68.01 47.89
N LEU A 12 26.92 67.58 46.72
CA LEU A 12 25.50 67.61 46.37
C LEU A 12 25.07 66.23 45.87
N LEU A 13 24.07 65.66 46.53
CA LEU A 13 23.47 64.36 46.24
C LEU A 13 22.50 64.51 45.05
N ALA A 14 22.68 63.72 43.98
CA ALA A 14 21.73 63.64 42.86
C ALA A 14 21.23 62.20 42.71
N LEU A 15 19.90 62.02 42.74
CA LEU A 15 19.22 60.75 42.48
C LEU A 15 19.38 60.35 41.00
N ALA A 16 19.84 59.12 40.74
CA ALA A 16 19.87 58.52 39.41
C ALA A 16 18.79 57.43 39.28
N LEU A 17 17.89 57.58 38.31
CA LEU A 17 16.94 56.55 37.89
C LEU A 17 17.64 55.52 36.97
N PRO A 18 17.43 54.21 37.16
CA PRO A 18 18.00 53.19 36.27
C PRO A 18 17.21 53.08 34.96
N GLY A 19 17.89 53.30 33.83
CA GLY A 19 17.34 53.09 32.49
C GLY A 19 17.30 51.60 32.10
N THR A 20 16.13 51.14 31.68
CA THR A 20 15.89 49.80 31.15
C THR A 20 16.48 49.66 29.73
N ARG A 21 17.48 48.79 29.57
CA ARG A 21 17.98 48.37 28.25
C ARG A 21 17.07 47.28 27.67
N ALA A 22 16.41 47.59 26.57
CA ALA A 22 15.68 46.59 25.78
C ALA A 22 16.68 45.66 25.06
N THR A 23 16.73 44.40 25.46
CA THR A 23 17.43 43.34 24.73
C THR A 23 16.56 42.94 23.53
N VAL A 24 17.01 43.25 22.32
CA VAL A 24 16.43 42.71 21.10
C VAL A 24 16.79 41.22 21.03
N GLY A 25 15.84 40.35 21.38
CA GLY A 25 15.97 38.92 21.20
C GLY A 25 15.96 38.59 19.72
N VAL A 26 17.07 38.08 19.19
CA VAL A 26 17.10 37.45 17.87
C VAL A 26 16.22 36.20 17.96
N ALA A 27 15.04 36.24 17.35
CA ALA A 27 14.18 35.09 17.21
C ALA A 27 14.92 34.02 16.40
N ALA A 28 15.22 32.89 17.02
CA ALA A 28 15.70 31.72 16.32
C ALA A 28 14.66 31.32 15.26
N ALA A 29 15.10 31.16 14.01
CA ALA A 29 14.28 30.61 12.95
C ALA A 29 13.64 29.30 13.42
N PRO A 30 12.37 29.00 13.06
CA PRO A 30 11.74 27.75 13.44
C PRO A 30 12.60 26.60 12.92
N GLY A 31 13.22 25.86 13.85
CA GLY A 31 14.02 24.69 13.51
C GLY A 31 13.15 23.72 12.73
N VAL A 32 13.64 23.26 11.58
CA VAL A 32 13.05 22.13 10.87
C VAL A 32 12.98 20.98 11.87
N VAL A 33 11.76 20.63 12.30
CA VAL A 33 11.55 19.46 13.14
C VAL A 33 11.89 18.26 12.28
N HIS A 34 13.13 17.76 12.40
CA HIS A 34 13.52 16.50 11.80
C HIS A 34 12.78 15.39 12.56
N THR A 35 11.57 15.07 12.10
CA THR A 35 10.85 13.90 12.59
C THR A 35 11.71 12.68 12.35
N ALA A 36 11.97 11.89 13.40
CA ALA A 36 12.75 10.66 13.29
C ALA A 36 12.22 9.79 12.13
N PRO A 37 13.10 9.11 11.36
CA PRO A 37 12.68 8.26 10.25
C PRO A 37 11.63 7.24 10.71
N ARG A 38 10.56 7.10 9.93
CA ARG A 38 9.46 6.18 10.23
C ARG A 38 9.36 5.12 9.14
N TRP A 39 8.89 3.93 9.51
CA TRP A 39 8.51 2.91 8.56
C TRP A 39 7.18 3.30 7.91
N SER A 40 7.17 3.34 6.58
CA SER A 40 5.97 3.46 5.77
C SER A 40 5.92 2.32 4.77
N GLY A 41 4.76 1.73 4.56
CA GLY A 41 4.57 0.73 3.52
C GLY A 41 4.76 1.37 2.15
N SER A 42 5.59 0.75 1.31
CA SER A 42 5.87 1.21 -0.05
C SER A 42 5.33 0.27 -1.13
N TRP A 43 5.18 -1.01 -0.80
CA TRP A 43 4.54 -1.98 -1.69
C TRP A 43 3.82 -3.04 -0.83
N GLU A 44 2.72 -3.56 -1.36
CA GLU A 44 1.94 -4.64 -0.76
C GLU A 44 1.25 -5.46 -1.85
N THR A 45 1.03 -6.74 -1.53
CA THR A 45 0.02 -7.59 -2.14
C THR A 45 -0.66 -8.44 -1.06
N ALA A 46 -1.96 -8.65 -1.18
CA ALA A 46 -2.71 -9.50 -0.26
C ALA A 46 -2.69 -10.98 -0.72
N PRO A 47 -2.40 -11.95 0.16
CA PRO A 47 -2.51 -13.37 -0.17
C PRO A 47 -3.91 -13.76 -0.67
N SER A 48 -3.99 -14.34 -1.86
CA SER A 48 -5.26 -14.75 -2.49
C SER A 48 -5.62 -16.21 -2.25
N GLY A 49 -4.70 -17.00 -1.70
CA GLY A 49 -4.89 -18.43 -1.44
C GLY A 49 -3.57 -19.15 -1.23
N THR A 50 -3.59 -20.46 -1.46
CA THR A 50 -2.38 -21.28 -1.49
C THR A 50 -2.23 -22.05 -2.79
N THR A 51 -0.99 -22.37 -3.16
CA THR A 51 -0.63 -23.15 -4.34
C THR A 51 0.42 -24.22 -3.97
N ALA A 52 0.84 -25.04 -4.94
CA ALA A 52 1.93 -26.00 -4.71
C ALA A 52 3.21 -25.24 -4.31
N ALA A 53 3.88 -25.70 -3.23
CA ALA A 53 5.20 -25.20 -2.88
C ALA A 53 6.24 -25.58 -3.94
N ARG A 54 7.40 -24.94 -3.83
CA ARG A 54 8.56 -25.14 -4.70
C ARG A 54 9.77 -25.46 -3.83
N PRO A 55 9.79 -26.62 -3.15
CA PRO A 55 10.90 -27.01 -2.30
C PRO A 55 12.21 -27.00 -3.09
N GLY A 56 13.28 -26.50 -2.46
CA GLY A 56 14.59 -26.37 -3.08
C GLY A 56 14.75 -25.19 -4.05
N ALA A 57 13.68 -24.42 -4.33
CA ALA A 57 13.74 -23.31 -5.28
C ALA A 57 14.01 -21.96 -4.62
N ALA A 58 14.64 -21.05 -5.38
CA ALA A 58 14.75 -19.63 -5.02
C ALA A 58 13.81 -18.82 -5.91
N ILE A 59 12.86 -18.13 -5.29
CA ILE A 59 11.84 -17.33 -5.98
C ILE A 59 12.21 -15.86 -5.86
N ARG A 60 12.53 -15.23 -6.98
CA ARG A 60 12.85 -13.81 -7.11
C ARG A 60 11.59 -13.03 -7.51
N ASN A 61 10.89 -12.53 -6.50
CA ASN A 61 9.72 -11.69 -6.65
C ASN A 61 10.15 -10.30 -7.12
N VAL A 62 9.58 -9.81 -8.21
CA VAL A 62 9.76 -8.43 -8.68
C VAL A 62 8.63 -7.58 -8.11
N VAL A 63 8.96 -6.51 -7.40
CA VAL A 63 7.97 -5.59 -6.82
C VAL A 63 8.31 -4.14 -7.16
N ARG A 64 7.27 -3.33 -7.39
CA ARG A 64 7.41 -1.90 -7.71
C ARG A 64 7.11 -1.07 -6.46
N LEU A 65 8.13 -0.39 -5.94
CA LEU A 65 7.97 0.49 -4.77
C LEU A 65 7.20 1.76 -5.15
N SER A 66 6.37 2.28 -4.24
CA SER A 66 5.72 3.59 -4.43
C SER A 66 6.65 4.73 -4.01
N VAL A 67 7.15 4.66 -2.77
CA VAL A 67 8.06 5.61 -2.13
C VAL A 67 9.38 4.95 -1.73
N GLY A 68 10.45 5.72 -1.73
CA GLY A 68 11.80 5.30 -1.42
C GLY A 68 12.19 5.52 0.04
N GLY A 69 13.41 5.12 0.38
CA GLY A 69 13.95 5.24 1.73
C GLY A 69 15.41 4.83 1.81
N THR A 70 15.92 4.87 3.04
CA THR A 70 17.33 4.57 3.36
C THR A 70 17.55 3.12 3.80
N ALA A 71 16.47 2.42 4.12
CA ALA A 71 16.45 1.01 4.45
C ALA A 71 15.09 0.41 4.08
N VAL A 72 15.07 -0.90 3.91
CA VAL A 72 13.86 -1.68 3.67
C VAL A 72 13.68 -2.75 4.75
N ARG A 73 12.45 -3.24 4.90
CA ARG A 73 12.16 -4.51 5.55
C ARG A 73 11.03 -5.21 4.81
N VAL A 74 11.04 -6.54 4.82
CA VAL A 74 10.16 -7.37 4.00
C VAL A 74 9.16 -8.10 4.88
N ARG A 75 7.89 -8.15 4.45
CA ARG A 75 6.88 -9.05 5.01
C ARG A 75 6.87 -10.36 4.25
N ILE A 76 6.94 -11.46 4.98
CA ILE A 76 6.77 -12.79 4.44
C ILE A 76 5.59 -13.45 5.17
N SER A 77 4.68 -14.04 4.40
CA SER A 77 3.43 -14.60 4.88
C SER A 77 3.40 -16.10 4.72
N ASN A 78 3.03 -16.77 5.80
CA ASN A 78 2.53 -18.14 5.81
C ASN A 78 1.07 -18.16 6.34
N ARG A 79 0.36 -17.04 6.20
CA ARG A 79 -0.95 -16.83 6.84
C ARG A 79 -2.04 -17.76 6.34
N LEU A 80 -1.93 -18.23 5.10
CA LEU A 80 -2.89 -19.17 4.51
C LEU A 80 -2.34 -20.60 4.47
N GLY A 81 -1.07 -20.80 4.86
CA GLY A 81 -0.44 -22.11 4.94
C GLY A 81 -0.83 -22.85 6.22
N THR A 82 -0.84 -24.17 6.13
CA THR A 82 -1.24 -25.08 7.23
C THR A 82 -0.05 -25.74 7.93
N GLU A 83 1.15 -25.64 7.37
CA GLU A 83 2.40 -26.20 7.91
C GLU A 83 3.41 -25.08 8.18
N PRO A 84 4.42 -25.28 9.06
CA PRO A 84 5.48 -24.30 9.26
C PRO A 84 6.32 -24.07 7.99
N LEU A 85 6.46 -22.82 7.56
CA LEU A 85 7.27 -22.42 6.40
C LEU A 85 8.72 -22.18 6.82
N ARG A 86 9.67 -22.96 6.29
CA ARG A 86 11.10 -22.78 6.49
C ARG A 86 11.63 -21.84 5.42
N LEU A 87 12.15 -20.72 5.88
CA LEU A 87 12.86 -19.76 5.04
C LEU A 87 14.35 -20.01 5.19
N GLY A 88 15.00 -20.34 4.08
CA GLY A 88 16.45 -20.29 3.97
C GLY A 88 16.92 -18.85 3.68
N ALA A 89 17.93 -18.71 2.81
CA ALA A 89 18.45 -17.41 2.43
C ALA A 89 17.38 -16.51 1.78
N VAL A 90 17.27 -15.28 2.28
CA VAL A 90 16.43 -14.22 1.70
C VAL A 90 17.32 -13.03 1.37
N SER A 91 17.08 -12.38 0.23
CA SER A 91 17.82 -11.19 -0.18
C SER A 91 16.93 -10.14 -0.80
N VAL A 92 17.43 -8.90 -0.80
CA VAL A 92 16.84 -7.79 -1.54
C VAL A 92 17.90 -7.12 -2.40
N ALA A 93 17.52 -6.65 -3.58
CA ALA A 93 18.38 -5.87 -4.45
C ALA A 93 17.55 -4.92 -5.33
N LEU A 94 18.12 -3.80 -5.75
CA LEU A 94 17.51 -3.02 -6.83
C LEU A 94 17.58 -3.83 -8.11
N ARG A 95 16.52 -3.79 -8.92
CA ARG A 95 16.52 -4.42 -10.24
C ARG A 95 17.33 -3.58 -11.21
N ARG A 96 18.18 -4.20 -12.03
CA ARG A 96 19.03 -3.50 -13.00
C ARG A 96 18.24 -2.93 -14.18
N ALA A 97 17.37 -3.76 -14.75
CA ALA A 97 16.52 -3.49 -15.90
C ALA A 97 15.41 -4.56 -15.95
N GLN A 98 14.58 -4.60 -16.99
CA GLN A 98 13.71 -5.74 -17.24
C GLN A 98 14.52 -7.04 -17.24
N GLY A 99 13.97 -8.09 -16.65
CA GLY A 99 14.69 -9.34 -16.36
C GLY A 99 14.91 -9.62 -14.86
N PRO A 100 15.62 -10.71 -14.54
CA PRO A 100 15.95 -11.13 -13.18
C PRO A 100 17.24 -10.52 -12.60
N ASP A 101 17.99 -9.72 -13.37
CA ASP A 101 19.28 -9.20 -12.93
C ASP A 101 19.15 -8.11 -11.86
N ALA A 102 19.94 -8.27 -10.79
CA ALA A 102 20.11 -7.24 -9.79
C ALA A 102 21.11 -6.16 -10.26
N ALA A 103 20.90 -4.93 -9.81
CA ALA A 103 21.83 -3.84 -10.01
C ALA A 103 23.11 -4.12 -9.20
N PRO A 104 24.31 -4.05 -9.80
CA PRO A 104 25.57 -4.33 -9.12
C PRO A 104 25.74 -3.52 -7.81
N GLY A 105 26.21 -4.17 -6.75
CA GLY A 105 26.48 -3.54 -5.46
C GLY A 105 25.24 -3.26 -4.59
N THR A 106 24.03 -3.56 -5.06
CA THR A 106 22.77 -3.29 -4.33
C THR A 106 22.23 -4.49 -3.56
N LEU A 107 22.75 -5.69 -3.81
CA LEU A 107 22.29 -6.91 -3.16
C LEU A 107 22.62 -6.89 -1.66
N ARG A 108 21.63 -7.20 -0.83
CA ARG A 108 21.75 -7.28 0.62
C ARG A 108 21.07 -8.55 1.12
N PRO A 109 21.72 -9.32 2.02
CA PRO A 109 21.04 -10.39 2.73
C PRO A 109 19.98 -9.81 3.67
N VAL A 110 18.91 -10.57 3.87
CA VAL A 110 17.81 -10.26 4.78
C VAL A 110 17.91 -11.20 5.97
N THR A 111 17.79 -10.67 7.19
CA THR A 111 17.81 -11.45 8.43
C THR A 111 16.49 -11.35 9.19
N PHE A 112 16.28 -12.30 10.10
CA PHE A 112 15.14 -12.34 11.02
C PHE A 112 15.68 -12.53 12.43
N LYS A 113 15.57 -11.49 13.27
CA LYS A 113 16.17 -11.47 14.62
C LYS A 113 17.67 -11.81 14.61
N GLY A 114 18.38 -11.32 13.58
CA GLY A 114 19.80 -11.53 13.35
C GLY A 114 20.17 -12.84 12.64
N ALA A 115 19.23 -13.77 12.44
CA ALA A 115 19.48 -15.04 11.76
C ALA A 115 19.25 -14.94 10.24
N PRO A 116 20.05 -15.64 9.40
CA PRO A 116 19.89 -15.66 7.94
C PRO A 116 18.77 -16.59 7.45
N ALA A 117 18.14 -17.32 8.36
CA ALA A 117 17.07 -18.27 8.12
C ALA A 117 16.08 -18.23 9.29
N THR A 118 14.82 -18.60 9.05
CA THR A 118 13.79 -18.65 10.10
C THR A 118 12.66 -19.60 9.71
N THR A 119 11.90 -20.06 10.70
CA THR A 119 10.62 -20.75 10.46
C THR A 119 9.47 -19.80 10.75
N VAL A 120 8.51 -19.69 9.83
CA VAL A 120 7.26 -18.95 9.99
C VAL A 120 6.16 -19.95 10.33
N PRO A 121 5.56 -19.90 11.53
CA PRO A 121 4.49 -20.82 11.89
C PRO A 121 3.30 -20.77 10.92
N ALA A 122 2.55 -21.87 10.82
CA ALA A 122 1.30 -21.91 10.09
C ALA A 122 0.35 -20.79 10.55
N GLY A 123 -0.34 -20.15 9.61
CA GLY A 123 -1.28 -19.06 9.90
C GLY A 123 -0.63 -17.76 10.37
N ARG A 124 0.69 -17.58 10.22
CA ARG A 124 1.41 -16.39 10.69
C ARG A 124 2.16 -15.65 9.58
N ASP A 125 2.40 -14.38 9.84
CA ASP A 125 3.32 -13.53 9.08
C ASP A 125 4.60 -13.29 9.89
N THR A 126 5.69 -12.97 9.20
CA THR A 126 6.92 -12.46 9.80
C THR A 126 7.39 -11.20 9.06
N VAL A 127 8.17 -10.38 9.75
CA VAL A 127 8.82 -9.18 9.20
C VAL A 127 10.30 -9.30 9.43
N SER A 128 11.09 -9.01 8.39
CA SER A 128 12.55 -9.02 8.51
C SER A 128 13.08 -7.93 9.43
N ASP A 129 14.33 -8.07 9.82
CA ASP A 129 15.11 -6.97 10.39
C ASP A 129 15.28 -5.84 9.35
N ARG A 130 15.79 -4.69 9.82
CA ARG A 130 16.16 -3.56 8.97
C ARG A 130 17.29 -3.96 8.02
N VAL A 131 17.10 -3.75 6.72
CA VAL A 131 18.13 -3.94 5.70
C VAL A 131 18.60 -2.58 5.16
N PRO A 132 19.85 -2.15 5.45
CA PRO A 132 20.40 -0.91 4.93
C PRO A 132 20.59 -0.97 3.40
N LEU A 133 19.60 -0.45 2.68
CA LEU A 133 19.58 -0.33 1.24
C LEU A 133 18.83 0.97 0.90
N ALA A 134 19.55 1.91 0.30
CA ALA A 134 18.93 3.11 -0.24
C ALA A 134 18.15 2.73 -1.51
N VAL A 135 16.85 3.00 -1.50
CA VAL A 135 15.96 2.73 -2.64
C VAL A 135 15.29 4.04 -3.05
N PRO A 136 15.36 4.44 -4.34
CA PRO A 136 14.66 5.63 -4.80
C PRO A 136 13.15 5.38 -4.86
N ASP A 137 12.37 6.46 -4.90
CA ASP A 137 10.94 6.37 -5.20
C ASP A 137 10.75 5.64 -6.55
N ALA A 138 9.63 4.94 -6.69
CA ALA A 138 9.33 4.09 -7.84
C ALA A 138 10.21 2.85 -8.00
N ALA A 139 11.30 2.63 -7.28
CA ALA A 139 12.24 1.55 -7.67
C ALA A 139 11.60 0.17 -7.85
N ASP A 140 12.08 -0.57 -8.86
CA ASP A 140 11.87 -2.01 -8.95
C ASP A 140 12.82 -2.69 -7.96
N LEU A 141 12.26 -3.44 -7.02
CA LEU A 141 12.99 -4.22 -6.03
C LEU A 141 12.83 -5.71 -6.35
N LEU A 142 13.95 -6.43 -6.30
CA LEU A 142 13.99 -7.87 -6.29
C LEU A 142 13.96 -8.34 -4.84
N VAL A 143 13.01 -9.21 -4.51
CA VAL A 143 12.93 -9.89 -3.21
C VAL A 143 13.04 -11.39 -3.48
N THR A 144 14.22 -11.95 -3.24
CA THR A 144 14.45 -13.38 -3.41
C THR A 144 14.18 -14.13 -2.11
N VAL A 145 13.37 -15.19 -2.18
CA VAL A 145 13.09 -16.11 -1.08
C VAL A 145 13.48 -17.52 -1.49
N TYR A 146 14.42 -18.13 -0.77
CA TYR A 146 14.75 -19.55 -0.90
C TYR A 146 14.00 -20.38 0.16
N THR A 147 13.32 -21.44 -0.28
CA THR A 147 12.62 -22.41 0.60
C THR A 147 13.29 -23.77 0.45
N PRO A 148 14.07 -24.26 1.44
CA PRO A 148 14.88 -25.46 1.30
C PRO A 148 14.08 -26.77 1.30
N GLU A 149 12.97 -26.80 2.02
CA GLU A 149 12.19 -28.01 2.27
C GLU A 149 10.78 -27.88 1.69
N ASP A 150 10.06 -29.01 1.65
CA ASP A 150 8.63 -29.01 1.36
C ASP A 150 7.86 -28.68 2.62
N ASP A 151 7.41 -27.42 2.69
CA ASP A 151 6.62 -26.89 3.79
C ASP A 151 5.10 -26.90 3.47
N GLY A 152 4.67 -27.79 2.57
CA GLY A 152 3.27 -27.96 2.21
C GLY A 152 2.78 -26.98 1.14
N ARG A 153 1.63 -26.33 1.36
CA ARG A 153 1.07 -25.40 0.36
C ARG A 153 1.60 -23.99 0.57
N ALA A 154 2.11 -23.38 -0.50
CA ALA A 154 2.66 -22.03 -0.47
C ALA A 154 1.57 -20.96 -0.40
N THR A 155 1.64 -20.06 0.58
CA THR A 155 0.87 -18.81 0.57
C THR A 155 1.36 -17.95 -0.59
N TYR A 156 0.43 -17.50 -1.44
CA TYR A 156 0.77 -16.74 -2.64
C TYR A 156 -0.32 -15.71 -2.99
N HIS A 157 0.04 -14.83 -3.92
CA HIS A 157 -0.90 -13.96 -4.63
C HIS A 157 -0.95 -14.36 -6.11
N ALA A 158 -2.12 -14.76 -6.59
CA ALA A 158 -2.30 -15.40 -7.88
C ALA A 158 -2.03 -14.49 -9.08
N SER A 159 -2.49 -13.24 -9.04
CA SER A 159 -2.57 -12.34 -10.20
C SER A 159 -1.61 -11.16 -10.08
N ALA A 160 -0.30 -11.42 -10.15
CA ALA A 160 0.68 -10.36 -9.90
C ALA A 160 0.65 -9.22 -10.93
N LEU A 161 0.20 -9.48 -12.17
CA LEU A 161 0.38 -8.60 -13.33
C LEU A 161 1.83 -8.10 -13.49
N GLN A 162 2.76 -8.87 -12.95
CA GLN A 162 4.20 -8.62 -12.92
C GLN A 162 4.91 -9.97 -13.11
N THR A 163 5.94 -9.96 -13.94
CA THR A 163 6.81 -11.11 -14.18
C THR A 163 7.81 -11.25 -13.04
N SER A 164 7.77 -12.41 -12.37
CA SER A 164 8.77 -12.84 -11.39
C SER A 164 9.47 -14.11 -11.87
N TYR A 165 10.57 -14.48 -11.23
CA TYR A 165 11.45 -15.53 -11.72
C TYR A 165 11.79 -16.57 -10.66
N VAL A 166 12.05 -17.80 -11.09
CA VAL A 166 12.40 -18.92 -10.22
C VAL A 166 13.67 -19.57 -10.72
N ALA A 167 14.61 -19.79 -9.80
CA ALA A 167 15.70 -20.75 -9.94
C ALA A 167 15.24 -22.08 -9.29
N PRO A 168 14.96 -23.14 -10.08
CA PRO A 168 14.46 -24.41 -9.55
C PRO A 168 15.43 -25.09 -8.59
N GLU A 169 16.72 -25.04 -8.92
CA GLU A 169 17.82 -25.37 -8.02
C GLU A 169 18.25 -24.03 -7.39
N GLY A 170 17.72 -23.73 -6.21
CA GLY A 170 17.83 -22.41 -5.58
C GLY A 170 18.91 -22.28 -4.51
N ALA A 171 19.45 -23.40 -4.03
CA ALA A 171 20.47 -23.41 -2.98
C ALA A 171 21.70 -22.61 -3.44
N GLY A 172 22.09 -21.60 -2.66
CA GLY A 172 23.22 -20.73 -3.01
C GLY A 172 22.97 -19.73 -4.13
N HIS A 173 21.73 -19.58 -4.61
CA HIS A 173 21.38 -18.61 -5.66
C HIS A 173 20.64 -17.38 -5.15
N ALA A 174 20.32 -17.32 -3.85
CA ALA A 174 19.56 -16.21 -3.28
C ALA A 174 20.33 -14.88 -3.35
N ASP A 175 21.66 -14.91 -3.31
CA ASP A 175 22.58 -13.79 -3.35
C ASP A 175 23.23 -13.57 -4.74
N ASP A 176 22.76 -14.28 -5.77
CA ASP A 176 23.22 -14.06 -7.13
C ASP A 176 22.81 -12.69 -7.67
N THR A 177 23.78 -11.87 -8.07
CA THR A 177 23.49 -10.63 -8.81
C THR A 177 22.99 -10.94 -10.22
N SER A 178 23.56 -11.98 -10.86
CA SER A 178 23.13 -12.47 -12.17
C SER A 178 21.77 -13.17 -12.06
N GLY A 179 20.92 -12.97 -13.06
CA GLY A 179 19.66 -13.66 -13.23
C GLY A 179 19.76 -15.01 -13.94
N SER A 180 20.97 -15.47 -14.32
CA SER A 180 21.19 -16.65 -15.17
C SER A 180 20.60 -17.97 -14.64
N SER A 181 20.45 -18.11 -13.33
CA SER A 181 19.85 -19.28 -12.67
C SER A 181 18.31 -19.19 -12.64
N TYR A 182 17.75 -17.99 -12.79
CA TYR A 182 16.33 -17.68 -12.67
C TYR A 182 15.60 -17.86 -14.01
N ARG A 183 15.58 -19.10 -14.50
CA ARG A 183 15.16 -19.45 -15.87
C ARG A 183 13.65 -19.66 -16.03
N THR A 184 12.92 -19.83 -14.93
CA THR A 184 11.46 -20.05 -14.96
C THR A 184 10.73 -18.75 -14.67
N ILE A 185 9.79 -18.37 -15.54
CA ILE A 185 8.92 -17.21 -15.34
C ILE A 185 7.65 -17.62 -14.60
N ILE A 186 7.23 -16.81 -13.63
CA ILE A 186 5.95 -16.92 -12.94
C ILE A 186 5.23 -15.57 -12.97
N LYS A 187 3.89 -15.59 -12.91
CA LYS A 187 3.01 -14.41 -12.91
C LYS A 187 2.26 -14.22 -11.58
N SER A 188 2.88 -14.69 -10.51
CA SER A 188 2.35 -14.70 -9.15
C SER A 188 3.46 -14.29 -8.19
N TRP A 189 3.11 -13.69 -7.06
CA TRP A 189 4.05 -13.45 -5.97
C TRP A 189 3.92 -14.56 -4.94
N TYR A 190 5.05 -15.12 -4.50
CA TYR A 190 5.08 -16.19 -3.50
C TYR A 190 5.65 -15.65 -2.20
N TYR A 191 4.93 -15.91 -1.10
CA TYR A 191 5.28 -15.60 0.29
C TYR A 191 5.45 -14.10 0.62
N VAL A 192 6.02 -13.29 -0.25
CA VAL A 192 6.27 -11.86 -0.04
C VAL A 192 4.96 -11.08 -0.17
N THR A 193 4.58 -10.36 0.88
CA THR A 193 3.30 -9.62 0.95
C THR A 193 3.46 -8.14 1.23
N GLY A 194 4.66 -7.67 1.57
CA GLY A 194 4.88 -6.25 1.79
C GLY A 194 6.34 -5.86 1.82
N VAL A 195 6.61 -4.61 1.46
CA VAL A 195 7.90 -3.94 1.63
C VAL A 195 7.65 -2.60 2.29
N ASP A 196 8.23 -2.41 3.47
CA ASP A 196 8.23 -1.13 4.17
C ASP A 196 9.58 -0.43 3.93
N VAL A 197 9.57 0.89 3.82
CA VAL A 197 10.77 1.72 3.70
C VAL A 197 10.94 2.62 4.92
N LEU A 198 12.18 2.83 5.34
CA LEU A 198 12.53 3.75 6.43
C LEU A 198 13.02 5.07 5.82
N GLY A 199 12.28 6.16 6.05
CA GLY A 199 12.65 7.44 5.48
C GLY A 199 11.68 8.58 5.77
N ARG A 200 11.59 9.50 4.80
CA ARG A 200 10.79 10.73 4.87
C ARG A 200 9.31 10.56 4.49
N ALA A 201 8.90 9.35 4.12
CA ALA A 201 7.51 9.06 3.80
C ALA A 201 6.62 9.39 5.02
N THR A 202 5.51 10.06 4.76
CA THR A 202 4.61 10.61 5.78
C THR A 202 3.53 9.60 6.20
N GLY A 203 3.39 8.51 5.46
CA GLY A 203 2.50 7.39 5.70
C GLY A 203 2.18 6.64 4.41
N SER A 204 1.09 5.87 4.44
CA SER A 204 0.64 5.05 3.32
C SER A 204 -0.88 5.07 3.17
N VAL A 205 -1.32 4.92 1.92
CA VAL A 205 -2.70 4.69 1.50
C VAL A 205 -2.86 3.22 1.13
N VAL A 206 -3.84 2.54 1.71
CA VAL A 206 -4.16 1.14 1.38
C VAL A 206 -5.33 1.12 0.40
N ALA A 207 -5.08 0.64 -0.81
CA ALA A 207 -6.09 0.31 -1.81
C ALA A 207 -6.61 -1.12 -1.54
N PHE A 208 -7.81 -1.23 -0.98
CA PHE A 208 -8.36 -2.47 -0.46
C PHE A 208 -9.59 -2.88 -1.28
N GLY A 209 -9.55 -4.08 -1.87
CA GLY A 209 -10.65 -4.52 -2.71
C GLY A 209 -10.43 -5.80 -3.49
N ASP A 210 -11.16 -5.92 -4.59
CA ASP A 210 -11.22 -7.10 -5.44
C ASP A 210 -10.35 -7.00 -6.72
N SER A 211 -10.72 -7.69 -7.80
CA SER A 211 -10.02 -7.69 -9.10
C SER A 211 -9.90 -6.30 -9.73
N LEU A 212 -10.85 -5.40 -9.46
CA LEU A 212 -10.79 -4.01 -9.93
C LEU A 212 -9.64 -3.27 -9.26
N THR A 213 -9.31 -3.62 -8.01
CA THR A 213 -8.18 -3.08 -7.25
C THR A 213 -6.88 -3.84 -7.52
N ASP A 214 -6.96 -5.15 -7.60
CA ASP A 214 -5.86 -6.04 -7.96
C ASP A 214 -5.26 -5.66 -9.32
N GLY A 215 -6.14 -5.26 -10.25
CA GLY A 215 -5.77 -4.58 -11.48
C GLY A 215 -6.12 -5.33 -12.76
N THR A 216 -6.99 -6.33 -12.70
CA THR A 216 -7.41 -7.12 -13.88
C THR A 216 -7.85 -6.20 -15.02
N GLY A 217 -7.40 -6.53 -16.23
CA GLY A 217 -7.56 -5.71 -17.44
C GLY A 217 -6.41 -4.73 -17.71
N SER A 218 -5.55 -4.45 -16.73
CA SER A 218 -4.33 -3.66 -16.95
C SER A 218 -3.30 -4.43 -17.77
N THR A 219 -2.49 -3.70 -18.55
CA THR A 219 -1.37 -4.29 -19.30
C THR A 219 -0.30 -4.85 -18.34
N PRO A 220 0.03 -6.16 -18.37
CA PRO A 220 1.07 -6.74 -17.50
C PRO A 220 2.44 -6.07 -17.66
N ASP A 221 3.24 -6.05 -16.59
CA ASP A 221 4.61 -5.49 -16.57
C ASP A 221 4.71 -3.99 -16.91
N THR A 222 3.61 -3.22 -16.75
CA THR A 222 3.60 -1.78 -17.05
C THR A 222 3.25 -0.87 -15.87
N ASP A 223 2.96 -1.43 -14.68
CA ASP A 223 2.56 -0.68 -13.48
C ASP A 223 1.41 0.32 -13.75
N ARG A 224 0.35 -0.15 -14.44
CA ARG A 224 -0.79 0.69 -14.86
C ARG A 224 -2.07 0.44 -14.10
N ARG A 225 -2.05 -0.40 -13.05
CA ARG A 225 -3.19 -0.61 -12.16
C ARG A 225 -3.53 0.71 -11.48
N TRP A 226 -4.79 0.92 -11.10
CA TRP A 226 -5.15 2.21 -10.49
C TRP A 226 -4.36 2.54 -9.21
N PRO A 227 -3.95 1.58 -8.35
CA PRO A 227 -3.07 1.88 -7.21
C PRO A 227 -1.67 2.33 -7.64
N ASP A 228 -1.09 1.79 -8.71
CA ASP A 228 0.21 2.24 -9.23
C ASP A 228 0.13 3.68 -9.77
N ARG A 229 -0.96 3.98 -10.52
CA ARG A 229 -1.23 5.32 -11.05
C ARG A 229 -1.46 6.33 -9.93
N LEU A 230 -2.07 5.90 -8.83
CA LEU A 230 -2.23 6.70 -7.61
C LEU A 230 -0.89 6.90 -6.91
N ALA A 231 -0.05 5.87 -6.80
CA ALA A 231 1.30 5.96 -6.23
C ALA A 231 2.14 7.03 -6.92
N ALA A 232 2.13 7.06 -8.26
CA ALA A 232 2.82 8.07 -9.05
C ALA A 232 2.36 9.51 -8.72
N ARG A 233 1.07 9.70 -8.42
CA ARG A 233 0.47 11.01 -8.07
C ARG A 233 0.72 11.41 -6.61
N LEU A 234 0.86 10.45 -5.71
CA LEU A 234 1.03 10.69 -4.28
C LEU A 234 2.49 10.74 -3.82
N ARG A 235 3.43 10.40 -4.70
CA ARG A 235 4.86 10.39 -4.42
C ARG A 235 5.39 11.73 -3.92
N ASP A 236 5.01 12.83 -4.56
CA ASP A 236 5.45 14.18 -4.15
C ASP A 236 4.85 14.62 -2.81
N HIS A 237 3.78 13.96 -2.37
CA HIS A 237 3.19 14.11 -1.03
C HIS A 237 3.83 13.17 0.01
N GLY A 238 4.80 12.35 -0.39
CA GLY A 238 5.50 11.41 0.47
C GLY A 238 4.63 10.26 0.98
N LEU A 239 3.53 9.93 0.29
CA LEU A 239 2.64 8.84 0.69
C LEU A 239 2.91 7.59 -0.15
N GLY A 240 3.16 6.47 0.52
CA GLY A 240 3.17 5.16 -0.12
C GLY A 240 1.77 4.71 -0.51
N VAL A 241 1.66 3.82 -1.50
CA VAL A 241 0.38 3.20 -1.88
C VAL A 241 0.54 1.70 -1.88
N LEU A 242 -0.37 1.02 -1.18
CA LEU A 242 -0.36 -0.41 -0.91
C LEU A 242 -1.54 -1.05 -1.63
N ASN A 243 -1.29 -2.03 -2.51
CA ASN A 243 -2.36 -2.72 -3.24
C ASN A 243 -2.76 -4.00 -2.51
N ALA A 244 -3.82 -3.93 -1.73
CA ALA A 244 -4.44 -5.08 -1.06
C ALA A 244 -5.64 -5.64 -1.85
N GLY A 245 -5.58 -5.55 -3.18
CA GLY A 245 -6.52 -6.19 -4.11
C GLY A 245 -6.40 -7.71 -4.12
N ILE A 246 -7.53 -8.41 -4.24
CA ILE A 246 -7.56 -9.86 -4.51
C ILE A 246 -8.63 -10.15 -5.56
N SER A 247 -8.23 -10.65 -6.73
CA SER A 247 -9.18 -10.99 -7.79
C SER A 247 -10.25 -11.99 -7.36
N GLY A 248 -11.52 -11.57 -7.43
CA GLY A 248 -12.67 -12.38 -7.00
C GLY A 248 -12.97 -12.36 -5.50
N ASN A 249 -12.24 -11.55 -4.71
CA ASN A 249 -12.53 -11.37 -3.29
C ASN A 249 -13.91 -10.75 -3.08
N ARG A 250 -14.44 -10.96 -1.89
CA ARG A 250 -15.79 -10.59 -1.49
C ARG A 250 -15.74 -9.82 -0.20
N LEU A 251 -16.67 -8.90 -0.03
CA LEU A 251 -16.84 -8.10 1.17
C LEU A 251 -17.28 -8.96 2.37
N LEU A 252 -18.33 -9.75 2.18
CA LEU A 252 -19.13 -10.29 3.28
C LEU A 252 -18.72 -11.70 3.72
N ARG A 253 -18.12 -12.48 2.81
CA ARG A 253 -17.89 -13.92 2.98
C ARG A 253 -16.70 -14.39 2.20
N ASP A 254 -16.09 -15.47 2.65
CA ASP A 254 -14.91 -16.02 2.01
C ASP A 254 -15.22 -16.50 0.57
N GLY A 255 -14.17 -16.53 -0.25
CA GLY A 255 -14.23 -16.90 -1.66
C GLY A 255 -12.83 -17.09 -2.20
N THR A 256 -12.39 -16.23 -3.12
CA THR A 256 -10.96 -16.10 -3.39
C THR A 256 -10.29 -15.41 -2.20
N GLY A 257 -9.66 -16.21 -1.36
CA GLY A 257 -9.10 -15.77 -0.08
C GLY A 257 -10.17 -15.47 0.99
N PRO A 258 -9.74 -15.08 2.20
CA PRO A 258 -10.65 -14.62 3.24
C PRO A 258 -11.41 -13.37 2.80
N SER A 259 -12.64 -13.20 3.29
CA SER A 259 -13.43 -11.99 3.05
C SER A 259 -12.70 -10.71 3.42
N ALA A 260 -13.09 -9.60 2.79
CA ALA A 260 -12.56 -8.28 3.10
C ALA A 260 -12.72 -7.93 4.59
N LEU A 261 -13.84 -8.30 5.22
CA LEU A 261 -14.03 -8.15 6.67
C LEU A 261 -13.04 -8.97 7.49
N ALA A 262 -12.79 -10.22 7.11
CA ALA A 262 -11.88 -11.12 7.83
C ALA A 262 -10.41 -10.67 7.70
N ARG A 263 -9.99 -10.19 6.52
CA ARG A 263 -8.59 -9.82 6.26
C ARG A 263 -8.25 -8.36 6.57
N LEU A 264 -9.22 -7.53 6.94
CA LEU A 264 -9.06 -6.08 7.13
C LEU A 264 -7.84 -5.69 7.98
N ASP A 265 -7.71 -6.26 9.18
CA ASP A 265 -6.63 -5.87 10.09
C ASP A 265 -5.28 -6.22 9.47
N ALA A 266 -5.16 -7.48 9.03
CA ALA A 266 -3.94 -7.99 8.49
C ALA A 266 -3.55 -7.22 7.22
N ASP A 267 -4.41 -7.10 6.22
CA ASP A 267 -4.07 -6.53 4.90
C ASP A 267 -4.24 -5.00 4.78
N ALA A 268 -4.64 -4.32 5.86
CA ALA A 268 -4.76 -2.86 5.82
C ALA A 268 -4.40 -2.17 7.14
N LEU A 269 -5.08 -2.49 8.24
CA LEU A 269 -4.97 -1.66 9.46
C LEU A 269 -3.64 -1.83 10.20
N ASP A 270 -2.99 -2.98 10.05
CA ASP A 270 -1.69 -3.29 10.64
C ASP A 270 -0.51 -2.89 9.73
N ARG A 271 -0.78 -2.22 8.60
CA ARG A 271 0.26 -1.83 7.63
C ARG A 271 1.05 -0.63 8.11
N ALA A 272 2.36 -0.65 7.84
CA ALA A 272 3.28 0.36 8.35
C ALA A 272 2.90 1.73 7.82
N GLY A 273 2.68 2.68 8.73
CA GLY A 273 2.34 4.04 8.35
C GLY A 273 0.97 4.19 7.69
N ALA A 274 0.06 3.19 7.75
CA ALA A 274 -1.29 3.34 7.22
C ALA A 274 -1.99 4.58 7.81
N ARG A 275 -2.55 5.40 6.93
CA ARG A 275 -3.29 6.63 7.29
C ARG A 275 -4.65 6.71 6.61
N ILE A 276 -4.77 6.09 5.44
CA ILE A 276 -5.97 6.14 4.63
C ILE A 276 -6.24 4.75 4.08
N LEU A 277 -7.47 4.28 4.20
CA LEU A 277 -8.01 3.08 3.59
C LEU A 277 -8.95 3.50 2.44
N VAL A 278 -8.74 2.97 1.24
CA VAL A 278 -9.62 3.19 0.09
C VAL A 278 -10.30 1.85 -0.22
N VAL A 279 -11.62 1.80 -0.11
CA VAL A 279 -12.40 0.56 -0.23
C VAL A 279 -13.16 0.52 -1.56
N LEU A 280 -12.81 -0.43 -2.44
CA LEU A 280 -13.54 -0.76 -3.66
C LEU A 280 -13.80 -2.28 -3.66
N GLU A 281 -14.91 -2.70 -3.06
CA GLU A 281 -15.19 -4.10 -2.75
C GLU A 281 -16.68 -4.37 -2.68
N GLY A 282 -17.14 -5.53 -3.16
CA GLY A 282 -18.53 -5.97 -3.04
C GLY A 282 -19.21 -6.42 -4.35
N ILE A 283 -18.62 -6.15 -5.51
CA ILE A 283 -19.21 -6.57 -6.80
C ILE A 283 -19.26 -8.09 -6.94
N ASN A 284 -18.29 -8.80 -6.35
CA ASN A 284 -18.24 -10.26 -6.33
C ASN A 284 -19.30 -10.90 -5.42
N ASP A 285 -19.74 -10.20 -4.38
CA ASP A 285 -20.86 -10.65 -3.54
C ASP A 285 -22.18 -10.57 -4.30
N ILE A 286 -22.35 -9.54 -5.15
CA ILE A 286 -23.55 -9.35 -6.00
C ILE A 286 -23.59 -10.40 -7.10
N LYS A 287 -22.51 -10.51 -7.88
CA LYS A 287 -22.47 -11.38 -9.07
C LYS A 287 -22.17 -12.85 -8.76
N GLY A 288 -21.56 -13.12 -7.60
CA GLY A 288 -21.16 -14.44 -7.17
C GLY A 288 -22.33 -15.35 -6.77
N LEU A 289 -21.99 -16.60 -6.46
CA LEU A 289 -22.92 -17.59 -5.91
C LEU A 289 -22.49 -18.01 -4.48
N PRO A 290 -23.42 -18.17 -3.54
CA PRO A 290 -24.79 -17.60 -3.60
C PRO A 290 -24.69 -16.06 -3.74
N PRO A 291 -25.66 -15.38 -4.37
CA PRO A 291 -25.64 -13.91 -4.42
C PRO A 291 -25.95 -13.32 -3.04
N ALA A 292 -25.42 -12.14 -2.74
CA ALA A 292 -25.83 -11.33 -1.60
C ALA A 292 -26.72 -10.20 -2.12
N ASN A 293 -28.03 -10.36 -1.94
CA ASN A 293 -29.01 -9.43 -2.51
C ASN A 293 -29.52 -8.40 -1.51
N ASP A 294 -29.07 -8.44 -0.25
CA ASP A 294 -29.50 -7.53 0.81
C ASP A 294 -28.51 -6.35 0.93
N PRO A 295 -28.88 -5.12 0.49
CA PRO A 295 -28.02 -3.95 0.62
C PRO A 295 -27.70 -3.57 2.08
N ALA A 296 -28.54 -3.95 3.05
CA ALA A 296 -28.29 -3.64 4.46
C ALA A 296 -27.04 -4.35 4.98
N ALA A 297 -26.82 -5.62 4.58
CA ALA A 297 -25.60 -6.35 4.92
C ALA A 297 -24.31 -5.65 4.44
N TYR A 298 -24.33 -5.02 3.25
CA TYR A 298 -23.21 -4.23 2.76
C TYR A 298 -23.01 -2.96 3.57
N ALA A 299 -24.11 -2.26 3.88
CA ALA A 299 -24.05 -1.05 4.71
C ALA A 299 -23.42 -1.33 6.08
N ASP A 300 -23.80 -2.43 6.72
CA ASP A 300 -23.27 -2.84 8.02
C ASP A 300 -21.81 -3.29 7.93
N ALA A 301 -21.43 -4.00 6.86
CA ALA A 301 -20.04 -4.36 6.60
C ALA A 301 -19.16 -3.12 6.39
N TYR A 302 -19.61 -2.14 5.60
CA TYR A 302 -18.87 -0.88 5.41
C TYR A 302 -18.77 -0.07 6.70
N ARG A 303 -19.83 0.01 7.52
CA ARG A 303 -19.76 0.64 8.85
C ARG A 303 -18.76 -0.05 9.75
N THR A 304 -18.71 -1.39 9.71
CA THR A 304 -17.75 -2.19 10.49
C THR A 304 -16.32 -1.90 10.05
N LEU A 305 -16.05 -1.86 8.74
CA LEU A 305 -14.76 -1.47 8.17
C LEU A 305 -14.32 -0.08 8.65
N VAL A 306 -15.21 0.90 8.53
CA VAL A 306 -14.95 2.28 8.93
C VAL A 306 -14.67 2.37 10.43
N SER A 307 -15.53 1.78 11.26
CA SER A 307 -15.36 1.81 12.72
C SER A 307 -14.02 1.22 13.16
N ARG A 308 -13.60 0.10 12.55
CA ARG A 308 -12.30 -0.53 12.86
C ARG A 308 -11.12 0.33 12.39
N ALA A 309 -11.23 0.96 11.21
CA ALA A 309 -10.21 1.87 10.71
C ALA A 309 -10.08 3.13 11.59
N HIS A 310 -11.20 3.77 11.96
CA HIS A 310 -11.23 4.93 12.85
C HIS A 310 -10.66 4.62 14.23
N ALA A 311 -10.89 3.42 14.77
CA ALA A 311 -10.27 2.97 16.03
C ALA A 311 -8.73 2.91 15.96
N ARG A 312 -8.15 2.87 14.76
CA ARG A 312 -6.70 2.95 14.49
C ARG A 312 -6.25 4.33 13.97
N GLY A 313 -7.13 5.32 13.96
CA GLY A 313 -6.85 6.66 13.43
C GLY A 313 -6.69 6.69 11.90
N ILE A 314 -7.23 5.70 11.19
CA ILE A 314 -7.16 5.57 9.72
C ILE A 314 -8.46 6.12 9.13
N ARG A 315 -8.34 7.08 8.21
CA ARG A 315 -9.47 7.64 7.46
C ARG A 315 -9.87 6.71 6.32
N VAL A 316 -11.14 6.68 5.94
CA VAL A 316 -11.69 5.76 4.95
C VAL A 316 -12.36 6.50 3.79
N VAL A 317 -11.92 6.18 2.58
CA VAL A 317 -12.57 6.56 1.33
C VAL A 317 -13.39 5.39 0.82
N GLY A 318 -14.71 5.59 0.65
CA GLY A 318 -15.57 4.63 -0.04
C GLY A 318 -15.54 4.87 -1.54
N VAL A 319 -15.35 3.81 -2.34
CA VAL A 319 -15.44 3.88 -3.80
C VAL A 319 -16.72 3.18 -4.25
N THR A 320 -17.53 3.86 -5.06
CA THR A 320 -18.78 3.28 -5.59
C THR A 320 -18.48 2.08 -6.50
N LEU A 321 -19.29 1.03 -6.41
CA LEU A 321 -19.26 -0.14 -7.30
C LEU A 321 -19.57 0.27 -8.74
N THR A 322 -18.86 -0.26 -9.72
CA THR A 322 -18.93 0.17 -11.13
C THR A 322 -19.97 -0.64 -11.93
N PRO A 323 -20.48 -0.09 -13.05
CA PRO A 323 -21.41 -0.80 -13.92
C PRO A 323 -20.81 -2.10 -14.46
N PHE A 324 -21.66 -3.09 -14.73
CA PHE A 324 -21.23 -4.39 -15.26
C PHE A 324 -22.23 -5.03 -16.25
N ARG A 325 -23.14 -4.24 -16.85
CA ARG A 325 -24.04 -4.76 -17.89
C ARG A 325 -23.25 -5.27 -19.08
N GLY A 326 -23.55 -6.51 -19.47
CA GLY A 326 -22.82 -7.25 -20.50
C GLY A 326 -22.01 -8.41 -19.91
N TYR A 327 -21.62 -8.33 -18.63
CA TYR A 327 -20.96 -9.44 -17.96
C TYR A 327 -21.97 -10.59 -17.76
N ALA A 328 -21.52 -11.84 -17.88
CA ALA A 328 -22.40 -13.01 -17.91
C ALA A 328 -23.32 -13.15 -16.68
N ALA A 329 -22.89 -12.64 -15.53
CA ALA A 329 -23.64 -12.67 -14.28
C ALA A 329 -24.58 -11.45 -14.08
N TYR A 330 -24.73 -10.57 -15.06
CA TYR A 330 -25.61 -9.41 -14.94
C TYR A 330 -27.10 -9.81 -14.97
N THR A 331 -27.90 -9.18 -14.10
CA THR A 331 -29.37 -9.13 -14.19
C THR A 331 -29.83 -7.77 -13.72
N ASP A 332 -31.03 -7.33 -14.13
CA ASP A 332 -31.57 -6.04 -13.66
C ASP A 332 -31.82 -6.04 -12.14
N GLY A 333 -32.11 -7.20 -11.54
CA GLY A 333 -32.19 -7.33 -10.07
C GLY A 333 -30.84 -7.13 -9.37
N ARG A 334 -29.74 -7.61 -9.95
CA ARG A 334 -28.39 -7.37 -9.42
C ARG A 334 -27.95 -5.92 -9.60
N GLU A 335 -28.37 -5.28 -10.69
CA GLU A 335 -28.17 -3.84 -10.89
C GLU A 335 -28.92 -3.00 -9.85
N ASP A 336 -30.17 -3.35 -9.53
CA ASP A 336 -30.93 -2.69 -8.45
C ASP A 336 -30.19 -2.77 -7.10
N VAL A 337 -29.66 -3.95 -6.75
CA VAL A 337 -28.83 -4.14 -5.55
C VAL A 337 -27.58 -3.24 -5.59
N ARG A 338 -26.85 -3.21 -6.72
CA ARG A 338 -25.67 -2.36 -6.89
C ARG A 338 -25.99 -0.88 -6.71
N GLN A 339 -27.11 -0.41 -7.28
CA GLN A 339 -27.55 0.98 -7.14
C GLN A 339 -27.90 1.35 -5.69
N ARG A 340 -28.59 0.46 -4.96
CA ARG A 340 -28.89 0.68 -3.53
C ARG A 340 -27.62 0.75 -2.68
N ILE A 341 -26.63 -0.11 -2.97
CA ILE A 341 -25.32 -0.06 -2.31
C ILE A 341 -24.60 1.25 -2.64
N ASN A 342 -24.59 1.67 -3.91
CA ASN A 342 -23.97 2.93 -4.30
C ASN A 342 -24.67 4.15 -3.71
N ALA A 343 -26.00 4.12 -3.56
CA ALA A 343 -26.74 5.16 -2.85
C ALA A 343 -26.25 5.26 -1.40
N PHE A 344 -26.12 4.13 -0.69
CA PHE A 344 -25.54 4.11 0.65
C PHE A 344 -24.09 4.63 0.67
N ILE A 345 -23.22 4.23 -0.26
CA ILE A 345 -21.83 4.72 -0.31
C ILE A 345 -21.81 6.25 -0.46
N ARG A 346 -22.66 6.81 -1.32
CA ARG A 346 -22.69 8.26 -1.60
C ARG A 346 -23.27 9.10 -0.47
N THR A 347 -24.37 8.66 0.13
CA THR A 347 -25.20 9.50 1.02
C THR A 347 -25.41 8.92 2.41
N GLY A 348 -25.00 7.68 2.67
CA GLY A 348 -25.18 6.99 3.94
C GLY A 348 -24.29 7.50 5.08
N GLY A 349 -23.38 8.44 4.81
CA GLY A 349 -22.58 9.13 5.82
C GLY A 349 -21.54 8.27 6.54
N ALA A 350 -21.23 7.09 6.02
CA ALA A 350 -20.28 6.17 6.66
C ALA A 350 -18.81 6.52 6.39
N PHE A 351 -18.47 7.06 5.22
CA PHE A 351 -17.08 7.29 4.81
C PHE A 351 -16.62 8.74 5.03
N ASP A 352 -15.33 8.93 5.30
CA ASP A 352 -14.73 10.28 5.42
C ASP A 352 -14.72 11.04 4.09
N ALA A 353 -14.65 10.30 2.97
CA ALA A 353 -14.95 10.83 1.65
C ALA A 353 -15.42 9.71 0.70
N VAL A 354 -16.03 10.10 -0.41
CA VAL A 354 -16.49 9.19 -1.46
C VAL A 354 -15.77 9.48 -2.77
N ALA A 355 -15.36 8.43 -3.46
CA ALA A 355 -14.86 8.44 -4.84
C ALA A 355 -15.91 7.77 -5.75
N ASP A 356 -16.60 8.56 -6.57
CA ASP A 356 -17.67 8.08 -7.45
C ASP A 356 -17.11 7.48 -8.75
N ALA A 357 -16.51 6.28 -8.64
CA ALA A 357 -15.99 5.53 -9.77
C ALA A 357 -17.09 5.08 -10.75
N ASP A 358 -18.32 4.84 -10.27
CA ASP A 358 -19.49 4.51 -11.11
C ASP A 358 -19.73 5.61 -12.13
N ALA A 359 -19.84 6.86 -11.68
CA ALA A 359 -20.00 8.01 -12.56
C ALA A 359 -18.77 8.23 -13.47
N ALA A 360 -17.56 7.93 -12.98
CA ALA A 360 -16.33 8.15 -13.73
C ALA A 360 -16.16 7.19 -14.92
N VAL A 361 -16.61 5.94 -14.79
CA VAL A 361 -16.36 4.89 -15.80
C VAL A 361 -17.58 4.53 -16.64
N ARG A 362 -18.80 4.88 -16.21
CA ARG A 362 -20.01 4.51 -16.95
C ARG A 362 -20.12 5.21 -18.30
N ASP A 363 -20.77 4.55 -19.24
CA ASP A 363 -21.20 5.15 -20.49
C ASP A 363 -22.30 6.20 -20.20
N PRO A 364 -22.15 7.46 -20.64
CA PRO A 364 -23.21 8.46 -20.45
C PRO A 364 -24.52 8.15 -21.21
N ALA A 365 -24.45 7.40 -22.32
CA ALA A 365 -25.62 6.99 -23.09
C ALA A 365 -26.26 5.71 -22.53
N GLU A 366 -25.46 4.82 -21.94
CA GLU A 366 -25.93 3.59 -21.28
C GLU A 366 -25.33 3.44 -19.86
N PRO A 367 -25.86 4.14 -18.84
CA PRO A 367 -25.23 4.23 -17.50
C PRO A 367 -25.02 2.92 -16.75
N THR A 368 -25.62 1.82 -17.20
CA THR A 368 -25.43 0.46 -16.65
C THR A 368 -24.24 -0.28 -17.26
N ARG A 369 -23.58 0.30 -18.28
CA ARG A 369 -22.37 -0.22 -18.94
C ARG A 369 -21.13 0.60 -18.60
N ILE A 370 -19.97 -0.05 -18.68
CA ILE A 370 -18.67 0.61 -18.73
C ILE A 370 -18.55 1.30 -20.10
N ARG A 371 -18.02 2.53 -20.11
CA ARG A 371 -17.74 3.26 -21.35
C ARG A 371 -16.83 2.42 -22.26
N PRO A 372 -17.09 2.31 -23.58
CA PRO A 372 -16.31 1.46 -24.48
C PRO A 372 -14.78 1.68 -24.43
N ALA A 373 -14.32 2.92 -24.24
CA ALA A 373 -12.89 3.21 -24.12
C ALA A 373 -12.22 2.63 -22.86
N TYR A 374 -13.00 2.26 -21.85
CA TYR A 374 -12.55 1.72 -20.58
C TYR A 374 -12.81 0.21 -20.45
N ASP A 375 -13.60 -0.38 -21.35
CA ASP A 375 -14.02 -1.77 -21.31
C ASP A 375 -13.08 -2.65 -22.16
N PRO A 376 -12.38 -3.64 -21.57
CA PRO A 376 -11.55 -4.58 -22.33
C PRO A 376 -12.38 -5.62 -23.11
N GLY A 377 -13.70 -5.56 -23.04
CA GLY A 377 -14.65 -6.44 -23.73
C GLY A 377 -15.30 -7.48 -22.82
N ASP A 378 -14.89 -7.58 -21.55
CA ASP A 378 -15.52 -8.46 -20.57
C ASP A 378 -16.67 -7.78 -19.82
N HIS A 379 -16.83 -6.46 -19.96
CA HIS A 379 -17.90 -5.68 -19.35
C HIS A 379 -17.87 -5.67 -17.81
N LEU A 380 -16.72 -5.90 -17.19
CA LEU A 380 -16.54 -5.81 -15.73
C LEU A 380 -15.25 -5.10 -15.35
N HIS A 381 -14.14 -5.45 -15.99
CA HIS A 381 -12.83 -4.92 -15.66
C HIS A 381 -12.48 -3.69 -16.50
N PHE A 382 -11.30 -3.12 -16.27
CA PHE A 382 -10.89 -1.88 -16.92
C PHE A 382 -9.62 -2.06 -17.76
N THR A 383 -9.61 -1.42 -18.93
CA THR A 383 -8.37 -1.11 -19.65
C THR A 383 -7.50 -0.14 -18.84
N ASP A 384 -6.24 0.06 -19.26
CA ASP A 384 -5.34 1.07 -18.67
C ASP A 384 -5.97 2.48 -18.59
N ALA A 385 -6.85 2.82 -19.53
CA ALA A 385 -7.57 4.10 -19.55
C ALA A 385 -8.63 4.16 -18.44
N GLY A 386 -9.40 3.09 -18.24
CA GLY A 386 -10.35 2.99 -17.13
C GLY A 386 -9.66 2.99 -15.76
N MET A 387 -8.53 2.28 -15.62
CA MET A 387 -7.70 2.32 -14.41
C MET A 387 -7.22 3.74 -14.09
N THR A 388 -6.87 4.52 -15.11
CA THR A 388 -6.50 5.94 -14.95
C THR A 388 -7.68 6.79 -14.46
N ALA A 389 -8.88 6.55 -14.98
CA ALA A 389 -10.10 7.25 -14.54
C ALA A 389 -10.44 6.95 -13.07
N VAL A 390 -10.28 5.70 -12.62
CA VAL A 390 -10.46 5.31 -11.21
C VAL A 390 -9.41 5.99 -10.33
N ALA A 391 -8.13 5.90 -10.68
CA ALA A 391 -7.04 6.50 -9.90
C ALA A 391 -7.22 8.02 -9.70
N GLU A 392 -7.64 8.72 -10.75
CA GLU A 392 -7.89 10.16 -10.71
C GLU A 392 -9.11 10.51 -9.85
N THR A 393 -10.15 9.68 -9.88
CA THR A 393 -11.35 9.84 -9.05
C THR A 393 -11.02 9.65 -7.57
N VAL A 394 -10.23 8.62 -7.23
CA VAL A 394 -9.72 8.40 -5.87
C VAL A 394 -8.83 9.56 -5.42
N ARG A 395 -7.87 10.00 -6.25
CA ARG A 395 -6.99 11.14 -5.94
C ARG A 395 -7.80 12.40 -5.57
N ARG A 396 -8.85 12.70 -6.33
CA ARG A 396 -9.74 13.84 -6.04
C ARG A 396 -10.45 13.70 -4.68
N ALA A 397 -10.88 12.50 -4.32
CA ALA A 397 -11.47 12.23 -3.00
C ALA A 397 -10.47 12.44 -1.86
N LEU A 398 -9.22 11.97 -2.02
CA LEU A 398 -8.15 12.16 -1.03
C LEU A 398 -7.82 13.65 -0.79
N GLY A 399 -7.89 14.48 -1.84
CA GLY A 399 -7.71 15.92 -1.72
C GLY A 399 -8.71 16.58 -0.78
N ARG A 400 -9.99 16.12 -0.78
CA ARG A 400 -11.03 16.64 0.11
C ARG A 400 -10.78 16.29 1.57
N ILE A 401 -10.29 15.07 1.83
CA ILE A 401 -9.93 14.61 3.18
C ILE A 401 -8.82 15.46 3.81
N SER A 402 -7.90 15.99 2.99
CA SER A 402 -6.76 16.78 3.48
C SER A 402 -7.13 18.22 3.83
N GLN A 403 -8.19 18.77 3.21
CA GLN A 403 -8.64 20.15 3.43
C GLN A 403 -9.60 20.30 4.63
N GLY A 404 -10.27 19.22 5.05
CA GLY A 404 -11.22 19.24 6.18
C GLY A 404 -10.59 19.15 7.58
N GLY A 405 -9.26 19.14 7.70
CA GLY A 405 -8.52 18.92 8.97
C GLY A 405 -8.10 20.19 9.73
N HIS A 406 -8.64 21.35 9.37
CA HIS A 406 -8.38 22.65 10.04
C HIS A 406 -9.71 23.30 10.48
N GLY A 407 -10.54 22.55 11.20
CA GLY A 407 -11.75 23.04 11.86
C GLY A 407 -11.63 22.94 13.37
#